data_AF-A0A4U3AV67-F1
#
_entry.id   AF-A0A4U3AV67-F1
#
_cell.length_a   1.000
_cell.length_b   1.000
_cell.length_c   1.000
_cell.angle_alpha   90.00
_cell.angle_beta   90.00
_cell.angle_gamma   90.00
#
_symmetry.space_group_name_H-M   'P 1'
#
loop_
_entity.id
_entity.type
_entity.pdbx_description
1 polymer ?
#
loop_
_entity_poly.entity_id
_entity_poly.type
_entity_poly.pdbx_seq_one_letter_code
_entity_poly.pdbx_strand_id
1 'polypeptide(L)'
;DEYFHARLSLWQSLRLAVKNFLLGHTHVMTVHTFVILPAILIAFYFIITKKRLKQEKAFVFLFWFNLALSIWYAFWFYKGWLSLTKRFHILDTFNFARYHFLRPLVIYVLFALGLKILWLQGKLWRHVATVFLIAQIILLSYYNEEIIFQN
;
A
#
# COMPACT_ATOMS: atom_id res chain seq x y z
N ASP A 1 14.70 -15.04 21.48
CA ASP A 1 13.47 -15.72 21.94
C ASP A 1 12.40 -14.63 22.05
N GLU A 2 11.30 -14.57 21.29
CA GLU A 2 10.26 -15.58 21.16
C GLU A 2 9.29 -15.13 20.02
N TYR A 3 9.79 -14.97 18.79
CA TYR A 3 9.02 -14.53 17.63
C TYR A 3 8.17 -15.67 17.02
N PHE A 4 7.36 -16.38 17.80
CA PHE A 4 6.56 -17.49 17.25
C PHE A 4 5.27 -17.75 18.02
N HIS A 5 4.27 -16.86 17.87
CA HIS A 5 2.87 -17.23 18.13
C HIS A 5 2.00 -17.03 16.89
N ALA A 6 2.22 -17.93 15.93
CA ALA A 6 1.27 -18.29 14.88
C ALA A 6 0.00 -18.90 15.52
N ARG A 7 -1.09 -18.13 15.62
CA ARG A 7 -2.39 -18.62 16.12
C ARG A 7 -3.64 -18.08 15.39
N LEU A 8 -3.55 -17.68 14.11
CA LEU A 8 -4.74 -17.24 13.36
C LEU A 8 -4.90 -17.96 12.02
N SER A 9 -6.11 -18.48 11.80
CA SER A 9 -6.50 -19.22 10.59
C SER A 9 -6.41 -18.35 9.33
N LEU A 10 -6.12 -18.96 8.17
CA LEU A 10 -5.99 -18.28 6.87
C LEU A 10 -7.14 -17.32 6.56
N TRP A 11 -8.37 -17.71 6.88
CA TRP A 11 -9.57 -16.91 6.65
C TRP A 11 -9.71 -15.74 7.63
N GLN A 12 -9.33 -15.92 8.90
CA GLN A 12 -9.31 -14.83 9.86
C GLN A 12 -8.18 -13.86 9.56
N SER A 13 -6.99 -14.34 9.16
CA SER A 13 -5.85 -13.50 8.76
C SER A 13 -6.11 -12.76 7.44
N LEU A 14 -6.80 -13.37 6.48
CA LEU A 14 -7.21 -12.68 5.25
C LEU A 14 -8.31 -11.63 5.53
N ARG A 15 -9.30 -11.97 6.37
CA ARG A 15 -10.33 -11.01 6.80
C ARG A 15 -9.74 -9.89 7.66
N LEU A 16 -8.76 -10.18 8.50
CA LEU A 16 -8.00 -9.21 9.31
C LEU A 16 -7.03 -8.41 8.43
N ALA A 17 -6.47 -8.97 7.36
CA ALA A 17 -5.63 -8.27 6.39
C ALA A 17 -6.45 -7.33 5.52
N VAL A 18 -7.65 -7.75 5.09
CA VAL A 18 -8.61 -6.86 4.40
C VAL A 18 -9.11 -5.79 5.37
N LYS A 19 -9.44 -6.13 6.62
CA LYS A 19 -9.75 -5.13 7.65
C LYS A 19 -8.56 -4.22 7.96
N ASN A 20 -7.32 -4.70 8.05
CA ASN A 20 -6.14 -3.88 8.34
C ASN A 20 -5.71 -3.03 7.15
N PHE A 21 -5.92 -3.52 5.93
CA PHE A 21 -5.73 -2.75 4.69
C PHE A 21 -6.77 -1.64 4.56
N LEU A 22 -7.99 -1.83 5.09
CA LEU A 22 -9.08 -0.84 5.08
C LEU A 22 -9.16 0.06 6.33
N LEU A 23 -8.70 -0.41 7.51
CA LEU A 23 -8.91 0.25 8.81
C LEU A 23 -7.61 0.56 9.58
N GLY A 24 -6.44 0.15 9.08
CA GLY A 24 -5.14 0.60 9.62
C GLY A 24 -4.98 0.45 11.13
N HIS A 25 -4.77 -0.77 11.64
CA HIS A 25 -4.36 -0.98 13.03
C HIS A 25 -3.07 -1.79 13.11
N THR A 26 -1.95 -1.11 12.88
CA THR A 26 -0.66 -1.38 13.54
C THR A 26 0.14 -0.08 13.62
N HIS A 27 0.50 0.28 14.84
CA HIS A 27 0.90 1.59 15.35
C HIS A 27 2.15 2.27 14.75
N VAL A 28 2.80 1.72 13.71
CA VAL A 28 4.15 2.18 13.29
C VAL A 28 4.32 2.35 11.77
N MET A 29 3.33 2.04 10.92
CA MET A 29 3.58 2.11 9.45
C MET A 29 2.36 2.44 8.58
N THR A 30 1.38 3.17 9.10
CA THR A 30 0.10 3.42 8.40
C THR A 30 -0.25 4.89 8.20
N VAL A 31 0.62 5.82 8.59
CA VAL A 31 0.22 7.24 8.64
C VAL A 31 0.10 7.82 7.23
N HIS A 32 1.06 7.51 6.35
CA HIS A 32 0.94 7.82 4.92
C HIS A 32 -0.22 7.08 4.23
N THR A 33 -0.60 5.89 4.74
CA THR A 33 -1.71 5.13 4.17
C THR A 33 -3.05 5.84 4.39
N PHE A 34 -3.24 6.56 5.50
CA PHE A 34 -4.49 7.29 5.77
C PHE A 34 -4.78 8.41 4.77
N VAL A 35 -3.75 9.00 4.14
CA VAL A 35 -3.92 10.05 3.13
C VAL A 35 -3.91 9.46 1.72
N ILE A 36 -2.97 8.54 1.46
CA ILE A 36 -2.76 7.98 0.14
C ILE A 36 -3.88 7.00 -0.26
N LEU A 37 -4.33 6.14 0.66
CA LEU A 37 -5.34 5.13 0.39
C LEU A 37 -6.69 5.74 -0.05
N PRO A 38 -7.30 6.71 0.66
CA PRO A 38 -8.53 7.32 0.20
C PRO A 38 -8.36 8.04 -1.15
N ALA A 39 -7.23 8.70 -1.39
CA ALA A 39 -6.96 9.32 -2.70
C ALA A 39 -6.95 8.29 -3.84
N ILE A 40 -6.32 7.13 -3.62
CA ILE A 40 -6.29 6.01 -4.57
C ILE A 40 -7.69 5.43 -4.79
N LEU A 41 -8.48 5.22 -3.73
CA LEU A 41 -9.83 4.67 -3.83
C LEU A 41 -10.77 5.62 -4.59
N ILE A 42 -10.70 6.91 -4.32
CA ILE A 42 -11.47 7.94 -5.04
C ILE A 42 -11.06 7.98 -6.51
N ALA A 43 -9.75 7.94 -6.80
CA ALA A 43 -9.24 7.90 -8.17
C ALA A 43 -9.75 6.65 -8.91
N PHE A 44 -9.71 5.49 -8.26
CA PHE A 44 -10.19 4.23 -8.83
C PHE A 44 -11.70 4.25 -9.10
N TYR A 45 -12.48 4.82 -8.18
CA TYR A 45 -13.92 5.05 -8.39
C TYR A 45 -14.19 5.90 -9.63
N PHE A 46 -13.42 6.97 -9.85
CA PHE A 46 -13.53 7.78 -11.08
C PHE A 46 -13.16 7.01 -12.35
N ILE A 47 -12.12 6.17 -12.30
CA ILE A 47 -11.75 5.34 -13.45
C ILE A 47 -12.89 4.40 -13.84
N ILE A 48 -13.51 3.74 -12.86
CA ILE A 48 -14.62 2.80 -13.09
C ILE A 48 -15.85 3.53 -13.62
N THR A 49 -16.29 4.60 -12.95
CA THR A 49 -17.51 5.34 -13.31
C THR A 49 -17.39 6.02 -14.67
N LYS A 50 -16.21 6.55 -15.01
CA LYS A 50 -15.94 7.16 -16.33
C LYS A 50 -15.51 6.14 -17.40
N LYS A 51 -15.48 4.84 -17.09
CA LYS A 51 -15.02 3.75 -17.97
C LYS A 51 -13.63 3.99 -18.60
N ARG A 52 -12.73 4.66 -17.88
CA ARG A 52 -11.37 5.04 -18.35
C ARG A 52 -10.29 4.01 -18.05
N LEU A 53 -10.68 2.77 -17.74
CA LEU A 53 -9.75 1.67 -17.43
C LEU A 53 -8.67 1.47 -18.50
N LYS A 54 -9.02 1.65 -19.78
CA LYS A 54 -8.06 1.54 -20.90
C LYS A 54 -7.13 2.75 -21.07
N GLN A 55 -7.49 3.91 -20.53
CA GLN A 55 -6.68 5.13 -20.59
C GLN A 55 -5.72 5.18 -19.41
N GLU A 56 -6.19 4.83 -18.21
CA GLU A 56 -5.39 4.83 -16.98
C GLU A 56 -4.77 3.46 -16.69
N LYS A 57 -4.25 2.77 -17.72
CA LYS A 57 -3.65 1.42 -17.58
C LYS A 57 -2.53 1.38 -16.55
N ALA A 58 -1.72 2.43 -16.48
CA ALA A 58 -0.62 2.53 -15.52
C ALA A 58 -1.13 2.53 -14.07
N PHE A 59 -2.20 3.29 -13.78
CA PHE A 59 -2.81 3.31 -12.46
C PHE A 59 -3.39 1.95 -12.10
N VAL A 60 -4.15 1.34 -13.01
CA VAL A 60 -4.79 0.03 -12.78
C VAL A 60 -3.73 -1.06 -12.58
N PHE A 61 -2.69 -1.07 -13.41
CA PHE A 61 -1.56 -1.98 -13.27
C PHE A 61 -0.88 -1.82 -11.92
N LEU A 62 -0.51 -0.59 -11.54
CA LEU A 62 0.17 -0.31 -10.27
C LEU A 62 -0.70 -0.63 -9.06
N PHE A 63 -2.01 -0.41 -9.14
CA PHE A 63 -2.96 -0.78 -8.09
C PHE A 63 -2.99 -2.30 -7.87
N TRP A 64 -3.18 -3.08 -8.94
CA TRP A 64 -3.18 -4.54 -8.86
C TRP A 64 -1.81 -5.10 -8.50
N PHE A 65 -0.74 -4.51 -9.01
CA PHE A 65 0.62 -4.86 -8.64
C PHE A 65 0.85 -4.63 -7.14
N ASN A 66 0.44 -3.48 -6.60
CA ASN A 66 0.53 -3.20 -5.17
C ASN A 66 -0.27 -4.19 -4.30
N LEU A 67 -1.48 -4.57 -4.77
CA LEU A 67 -2.30 -5.57 -4.11
C LEU A 67 -1.66 -6.96 -4.16
N ALA A 68 -1.20 -7.39 -5.34
CA ALA A 68 -0.52 -8.66 -5.53
C ALA A 68 0.72 -8.77 -4.65
N LEU A 69 1.48 -7.69 -4.51
CA LEU A 69 2.64 -7.65 -3.64
C LEU A 69 2.29 -7.67 -2.16
N SER A 70 1.16 -7.07 -1.77
CA SER A 70 0.65 -7.15 -0.39
C SER A 70 0.18 -8.56 -0.07
N ILE A 71 -0.49 -9.23 -1.01
CA ILE A 71 -0.88 -10.64 -0.90
C ILE A 71 0.35 -11.53 -0.85
N TRP A 72 1.33 -11.31 -1.73
CA TRP A 72 2.60 -12.05 -1.76
C TRP A 72 3.33 -11.93 -0.43
N TYR A 73 3.42 -10.73 0.13
CA TYR A 73 4.00 -10.50 1.45
C TYR A 73 3.26 -11.27 2.54
N ALA A 74 1.93 -11.23 2.57
CA ALA A 74 1.15 -11.99 3.54
C ALA A 74 1.31 -13.52 3.37
N PHE A 75 1.43 -13.99 2.13
CA PHE A 75 1.68 -15.39 1.81
C PHE A 75 3.09 -15.85 2.16
N TRP A 76 4.07 -14.96 2.19
CA TRP A 76 5.45 -15.30 2.55
C TRP A 76 5.58 -15.84 3.99
N PHE A 77 4.74 -15.36 4.91
CA PHE A 77 4.71 -15.84 6.30
C PHE A 77 3.84 -17.09 6.50
N TYR A 78 3.26 -17.65 5.44
CA TYR A 78 2.43 -18.83 5.53
C TYR A 78 3.27 -20.10 5.73
N LYS A 79 2.92 -20.89 6.76
CA LYS A 79 3.60 -22.16 7.11
C LYS A 79 3.72 -23.16 5.95
N GLY A 80 2.82 -23.11 4.95
CA GLY A 80 2.88 -23.98 3.76
C GLY A 80 4.09 -23.70 2.85
N TRP A 81 4.71 -22.52 2.97
CA TRP A 81 5.90 -22.18 2.20
C TRP A 81 7.15 -22.94 2.67
N LEU A 82 7.20 -23.36 3.95
CA LEU A 82 8.36 -24.06 4.54
C LEU A 82 8.67 -25.41 3.84
N SER A 83 7.65 -26.07 3.28
CA SER A 83 7.79 -27.32 2.53
C SER A 83 8.17 -27.09 1.06
N LEU A 84 7.90 -25.90 0.50
CA LEU A 84 8.22 -25.52 -0.88
C LEU A 84 9.59 -24.85 -1.00
N THR A 85 9.99 -24.02 -0.04
CA THR A 85 11.32 -23.37 -0.03
C THR A 85 12.45 -24.39 0.08
N LYS A 86 12.24 -25.52 0.76
CA LYS A 86 13.19 -26.65 0.78
C LYS A 86 13.38 -27.32 -0.59
N ARG A 87 12.44 -27.16 -1.54
CA ARG A 87 12.54 -27.75 -2.90
C ARG A 87 13.07 -26.77 -3.93
N PHE A 88 12.91 -25.46 -3.72
CA PHE A 88 13.32 -24.43 -4.69
C PHE A 88 14.27 -23.43 -4.04
N HIS A 89 15.57 -23.69 -4.18
CA HIS A 89 16.66 -22.84 -3.69
C HIS A 89 16.57 -21.37 -4.16
N ILE A 90 15.95 -21.11 -5.31
CA ILE A 90 15.74 -19.77 -5.88
C ILE A 90 14.94 -18.86 -4.93
N LEU A 91 14.00 -19.43 -4.16
CA LEU A 91 13.19 -18.68 -3.21
C LEU A 91 13.99 -18.21 -2.00
N ASP A 92 15.07 -18.92 -1.64
CA ASP A 92 15.95 -18.58 -0.53
C ASP A 92 17.05 -17.58 -0.96
N THR A 93 17.53 -17.70 -2.20
CA THR A 93 18.57 -16.80 -2.74
C THR A 93 18.01 -15.42 -3.12
N PHE A 94 16.77 -15.34 -3.58
CA PHE A 94 16.10 -14.06 -3.79
C PHE A 94 15.58 -13.56 -2.44
N ASN A 95 16.33 -12.67 -1.81
CA ASN A 95 15.95 -12.07 -0.54
C ASN A 95 14.76 -11.10 -0.76
N PHE A 96 13.55 -11.66 -0.86
CA PHE A 96 12.30 -10.92 -1.03
C PHE A 96 12.01 -9.97 0.15
N ALA A 97 12.76 -10.04 1.27
CA ALA A 97 12.70 -9.00 2.30
C ALA A 97 13.10 -7.62 1.75
N ARG A 98 13.95 -7.57 0.71
CA ARG A 98 14.31 -6.32 0.01
C ARG A 98 13.14 -5.70 -0.77
N TYR A 99 12.06 -6.43 -0.98
CA TYR A 99 10.84 -5.87 -1.58
C TYR A 99 10.23 -4.74 -0.73
N HIS A 100 10.51 -4.71 0.58
CA HIS A 100 10.11 -3.59 1.44
C HIS A 100 10.60 -2.23 0.91
N PHE A 101 11.75 -2.17 0.22
CA PHE A 101 12.28 -0.93 -0.37
C PHE A 101 11.51 -0.46 -1.60
N LEU A 102 10.92 -1.38 -2.38
CA LEU A 102 10.18 -1.04 -3.61
C LEU A 102 8.75 -0.59 -3.32
N ARG A 103 8.17 -1.06 -2.21
CA ARG A 103 6.78 -0.81 -1.84
C ARG A 103 6.46 0.70 -1.65
N PRO A 104 7.26 1.51 -0.93
CA PRO A 104 7.02 2.95 -0.82
C PRO A 104 6.95 3.64 -2.18
N LEU A 105 7.88 3.34 -3.09
CA LEU A 105 7.91 3.92 -4.43
C LEU A 105 6.63 3.62 -5.20
N VAL A 106 6.18 2.36 -5.22
CA VAL A 106 4.94 1.97 -5.90
C VAL A 106 3.74 2.74 -5.34
N ILE A 107 3.66 2.88 -4.01
CA ILE A 107 2.56 3.60 -3.35
C ILE A 107 2.59 5.10 -3.69
N TYR A 108 3.75 5.74 -3.70
CA TYR A 108 3.88 7.16 -4.04
C TYR A 108 3.58 7.46 -5.51
N VAL A 109 4.02 6.60 -6.43
CA VAL A 109 3.66 6.73 -7.86
C VAL A 109 2.15 6.55 -8.04
N LEU A 110 1.56 5.57 -7.35
CA LEU A 110 0.12 5.34 -7.37
C LEU A 110 -0.66 6.53 -6.79
N PHE A 111 -0.15 7.15 -5.73
CA PHE A 111 -0.70 8.39 -5.17
C PHE A 111 -0.64 9.55 -6.16
N ALA A 112 0.51 9.79 -6.78
CA ALA A 112 0.69 10.87 -7.75
C ALA A 112 -0.26 10.71 -8.96
N LEU A 113 -0.40 9.49 -9.48
CA LEU A 113 -1.36 9.17 -10.53
C LEU A 113 -2.80 9.37 -10.05
N GLY A 114 -3.12 8.99 -8.82
CA GLY A 114 -4.42 9.24 -8.20
C GLY A 114 -4.74 10.74 -8.15
N LEU A 115 -3.82 11.57 -7.67
CA LEU A 115 -3.97 13.02 -7.64
C LEU A 115 -4.18 13.61 -9.04
N LYS A 116 -3.44 13.14 -10.04
CA LYS A 116 -3.65 13.54 -11.45
C LYS A 116 -5.08 13.23 -11.90
N ILE A 117 -5.59 12.04 -11.60
CA ILE A 117 -6.96 11.65 -11.98
C ILE A 117 -7.99 12.55 -11.31
N LEU A 118 -7.82 12.85 -10.01
CA LEU A 118 -8.69 13.78 -9.28
C LEU A 118 -8.62 15.20 -9.89
N TRP A 119 -7.42 15.68 -10.17
CA TRP A 119 -7.20 17.02 -10.75
C TRP A 119 -7.92 17.23 -12.09
N LEU A 120 -8.10 16.15 -12.86
CA LEU A 120 -8.78 16.16 -14.16
C LEU A 120 -10.31 16.13 -14.05
N GLN A 121 -10.90 15.91 -12.87
CA GLN A 121 -12.37 15.85 -12.70
C GLN A 121 -13.05 17.23 -12.55
N GLY A 122 -12.28 18.32 -12.47
CA GLY A 122 -12.81 19.70 -12.42
C GLY A 122 -12.34 20.52 -11.22
N LYS A 123 -12.79 21.78 -11.10
CA LYS A 123 -12.31 22.74 -10.08
C LYS A 123 -12.44 22.23 -8.65
N LEU A 124 -13.56 21.60 -8.28
CA LEU A 124 -13.76 21.06 -6.92
C LEU A 124 -12.71 19.98 -6.60
N TRP A 125 -12.52 19.03 -7.50
CA TRP A 125 -11.58 17.91 -7.31
C TRP A 125 -10.11 18.32 -7.38
N ARG A 126 -9.79 19.43 -8.04
CA ARG A 126 -8.46 20.06 -7.93
C ARG A 126 -8.17 20.51 -6.51
N HIS A 127 -9.12 21.17 -5.84
CA HIS A 127 -8.95 21.55 -4.43
C HIS A 127 -8.77 20.31 -3.55
N VAL A 128 -9.58 19.27 -3.77
CA VAL A 128 -9.44 17.99 -3.05
C VAL A 128 -8.06 17.37 -3.28
N ALA A 129 -7.56 17.33 -4.51
CA ALA A 129 -6.22 16.83 -4.83
C ALA A 129 -5.12 17.66 -4.13
N THR A 130 -5.24 19.00 -4.13
CA THR A 130 -4.33 19.88 -3.42
C THR A 130 -4.35 19.62 -1.90
N VAL A 131 -5.54 19.43 -1.31
CA VAL A 131 -5.67 19.08 0.11
C VAL A 131 -4.97 17.76 0.43
N PHE A 132 -5.16 16.72 -0.39
CA PHE A 132 -4.45 15.44 -0.22
C PHE A 132 -2.93 15.60 -0.32
N LEU A 133 -2.44 16.41 -1.25
CA LEU A 133 -1.01 16.68 -1.40
C LEU A 133 -0.44 17.40 -0.18
N ILE A 134 -1.11 18.47 0.27
CA ILE A 134 -0.71 19.24 1.45
C ILE A 134 -0.73 18.35 2.70
N ALA A 135 -1.80 17.58 2.90
CA ALA A 135 -1.92 16.65 4.02
C ALA A 135 -0.77 15.63 4.02
N GLN A 136 -0.40 15.09 2.86
CA GLN A 136 0.73 14.16 2.75
C GLN A 136 2.06 14.84 3.10
N ILE A 137 2.30 16.09 2.69
CA ILE A 137 3.52 16.84 3.00
C ILE A 137 3.61 17.15 4.50
N ILE A 138 2.53 17.63 5.11
CA ILE A 138 2.48 17.91 6.56
C ILE A 138 2.79 16.65 7.35
N LEU A 139 2.17 15.54 6.96
CA LEU A 139 2.36 14.25 7.59
C LEU A 139 3.81 13.78 7.45
N LEU A 140 4.40 13.90 6.26
CA LEU A 140 5.80 13.52 6.03
C LEU A 140 6.77 14.41 6.83
N SER A 141 6.43 15.68 7.02
CA SER A 141 7.20 16.61 7.84
C SER A 141 7.13 16.25 9.33
N TYR A 142 5.96 15.86 9.83
CA TYR A 142 5.78 15.47 11.24
C TYR A 142 6.50 14.16 11.61
N TYR A 143 6.59 13.23 10.66
CA TYR A 143 7.31 11.97 10.83
C TYR A 143 8.79 12.06 10.42
N ASN A 144 9.29 13.25 10.12
CA ASN A 144 10.71 13.43 9.88
C ASN A 144 11.46 13.27 11.21
N GLU A 145 12.37 12.30 11.25
CA GLU A 145 13.14 11.91 12.43
C GLU A 145 13.93 13.09 13.03
N GLU A 146 14.28 14.08 12.21
CA GLU A 146 14.94 15.32 12.67
C GLU A 146 14.11 16.13 13.68
N ILE A 147 12.78 16.04 13.65
CA ILE A 147 11.88 16.73 14.59
C ILE A 147 11.64 15.87 15.85
N ILE A 148 11.68 14.55 15.69
CA ILE A 148 11.37 13.59 16.76
C ILE A 148 12.57 13.37 17.69
N PHE A 149 13.80 13.38 17.16
CA PHE A 149 15.02 13.12 17.94
C PHE A 149 15.70 14.40 18.48
N GLN A 150 15.10 15.58 18.32
CA GLN A 150 15.61 16.84 18.86
C GLN A 150 15.04 17.24 20.24
N ASN A 151 14.33 16.34 20.94
CA ASN A 151 13.80 16.61 22.28
C ASN A 151 14.22 15.55 23.29
#